data_AF-A0A7U5RZ65-F1
#
_entry.id   AF-A0A7U5RZ65-F1
#
_cell.length_a   1.000
_cell.length_b   1.000
_cell.length_c   1.000
_cell.angle_alpha   90.00
_cell.angle_beta   90.00
_cell.angle_gamma   90.00
#
_symmetry.space_group_name_H-M   'P 1'
#
loop_
_entity.id
_entity.type
_entity.pdbx_description
1 polymer ?
#
loop_
_entity_poly.entity_id
_entity_poly.type
_entity_poly.pdbx_seq_one_letter_code
_entity_poly.pdbx_strand_id
1 'polypeptide(L)'
;MSSAGPVEKGRKPRRVLPPSEKWELFTSVLTGQFTQREAAAKWRVDRTTVTTICRSAKEGALAALSATPGRPGKSAEQVELEEARAELEQLRATITAQAVELHLYRGKSRWD
;
A
#
# COMPACT_ATOMS: atom_id res chain seq x y z
N MET A 1 -34.51 -32.38 20.01
CA MET A 1 -34.01 -31.29 19.13
C MET A 1 -32.54 -31.11 19.42
N SER A 2 -31.66 -31.73 18.63
CA SER A 2 -30.21 -31.66 18.85
C SER A 2 -29.62 -30.58 17.95
N SER A 3 -29.22 -29.45 18.53
CA SER A 3 -28.60 -28.33 17.81
C SER A 3 -27.13 -28.64 17.57
N ALA A 4 -26.75 -28.92 16.33
CA ALA A 4 -25.35 -28.94 15.91
C ALA A 4 -24.82 -27.50 15.91
N GLY A 5 -23.85 -27.22 16.78
CA GLY A 5 -23.13 -25.94 16.80
C GLY A 5 -22.34 -25.72 15.50
N PRO A 6 -22.03 -24.47 15.14
CA PRO A 6 -21.33 -24.16 13.90
C PRO A 6 -19.90 -24.70 13.94
N VAL A 7 -19.56 -25.53 12.96
CA VAL A 7 -18.19 -26.02 12.77
C VAL A 7 -17.35 -24.84 12.26
N GLU A 8 -16.53 -24.24 13.13
CA GLU A 8 -15.48 -23.32 12.71
C GLU A 8 -14.48 -24.08 11.83
N LYS A 9 -14.65 -23.94 10.51
CA LYS A 9 -13.64 -24.37 9.54
C LYS A 9 -12.44 -23.43 9.65
N GLY A 10 -11.42 -23.86 10.41
CA GLY A 10 -10.13 -23.18 10.44
C GLY A 10 -9.64 -22.87 9.02
N ARG A 11 -9.38 -21.60 8.72
CA ARG A 11 -8.91 -21.18 7.40
C ARG A 11 -7.53 -21.77 7.16
N LYS A 12 -7.41 -22.66 6.18
CA LYS A 12 -6.11 -23.18 5.72
C LYS A 12 -5.20 -21.99 5.37
N PRO A 13 -3.91 -22.05 5.73
CA PRO A 13 -2.97 -20.98 5.42
C PRO A 13 -2.93 -20.77 3.91
N ARG A 14 -3.14 -19.51 3.48
CA ARG A 14 -3.13 -19.13 2.07
C ARG A 14 -1.69 -19.21 1.56
N ARG A 15 -1.47 -19.92 0.45
CA ARG A 15 -0.17 -19.96 -0.22
C ARG A 15 0.21 -18.54 -0.67
N VAL A 16 1.39 -18.09 -0.26
CA VAL A 16 1.98 -16.82 -0.70
C VAL A 16 2.98 -17.12 -1.80
N LEU A 17 2.77 -16.53 -2.99
CA LEU A 17 3.68 -16.70 -4.11
C LEU A 17 4.88 -15.76 -3.98
N PRO A 18 6.12 -16.22 -4.23
CA PRO A 18 7.26 -15.33 -4.38
C PRO A 18 7.09 -14.43 -5.62
N PRO A 19 7.85 -13.31 -5.71
CA PRO A 19 7.75 -12.39 -6.85
C PRO A 19 7.93 -13.05 -8.22
N SER A 20 8.86 -14.01 -8.35
CA SER A 20 9.10 -14.76 -9.59
C SER A 20 7.87 -15.56 -10.04
N GLU A 21 7.23 -16.29 -9.12
CA GLU A 21 6.02 -17.05 -9.44
C GLU A 21 4.82 -16.15 -9.79
N LYS A 22 4.72 -14.97 -9.15
CA LYS A 22 3.69 -13.98 -9.51
C LYS A 22 3.89 -13.49 -10.94
N TRP A 23 5.14 -13.27 -11.36
CA TRP A 23 5.48 -12.86 -12.71
C TRP A 23 5.14 -13.94 -13.75
N GLU A 24 5.50 -15.20 -13.48
CA GLU A 24 5.15 -16.33 -14.35
C GLU A 24 3.63 -16.48 -14.49
N LEU A 25 2.92 -16.45 -13.36
CA LEU A 25 1.46 -16.52 -13.33
C LEU A 25 0.83 -15.40 -14.15
N PHE A 26 1.28 -14.16 -13.94
CA PHE A 26 0.80 -13.00 -14.71
C PHE A 26 1.06 -13.18 -16.21
N THR A 27 2.27 -13.59 -16.59
CA THR A 27 2.65 -13.76 -18.00
C THR A 27 1.84 -14.84 -18.68
N SER A 28 1.58 -15.97 -18.01
CA SER A 28 0.76 -17.04 -18.58
C SER A 28 -0.72 -16.65 -18.74
N VAL A 29 -1.26 -15.83 -17.84
CA VAL A 29 -2.63 -15.30 -17.99
C VAL A 29 -2.68 -14.24 -19.10
N LEU A 30 -1.69 -13.35 -19.15
CA LEU A 30 -1.59 -12.28 -20.14
C LEU A 30 -1.48 -12.81 -21.57
N THR A 31 -0.72 -13.89 -21.76
CA THR A 31 -0.52 -14.55 -23.07
C THR A 31 -1.66 -15.49 -23.45
N GLY A 32 -2.66 -15.68 -22.57
CA GLY A 32 -3.77 -16.60 -22.79
C GLY A 32 -3.41 -18.08 -22.67
N GLN A 33 -2.21 -18.42 -22.19
CA GLN A 33 -1.81 -19.81 -21.93
C GLN A 33 -2.65 -20.48 -20.85
N PHE A 34 -3.12 -19.70 -19.86
CA PHE A 34 -4.07 -20.14 -18.86
C PHE A 34 -5.17 -19.09 -18.66
N THR A 35 -6.41 -19.55 -18.51
CA THR A 35 -7.45 -18.71 -17.93
C THR A 35 -7.14 -18.42 -16.45
N GLN A 36 -7.76 -17.39 -15.87
CA GLN A 36 -7.57 -17.08 -14.43
C GLN A 36 -7.94 -18.26 -13.51
N ARG A 37 -8.92 -19.10 -13.93
CA ARG A 37 -9.33 -20.30 -13.17
C ARG A 37 -8.26 -21.39 -13.22
N GLU A 38 -7.69 -21.63 -14.39
CA GLU A 38 -6.62 -22.63 -14.56
C GLU A 38 -5.33 -22.19 -13.88
N ALA A 39 -5.00 -20.90 -13.96
CA ALA A 39 -3.87 -20.34 -13.22
C ALA A 39 -4.07 -20.45 -11.70
N ALA A 40 -5.27 -20.16 -11.19
CA ALA A 40 -5.57 -20.35 -9.77
C ALA A 40 -5.34 -21.81 -9.32
N ALA A 41 -5.78 -22.79 -10.13
CA ALA A 41 -5.58 -24.20 -9.86
C ALA A 41 -4.10 -24.61 -9.91
N LYS A 42 -3.37 -24.23 -10.98
CA LYS A 42 -1.97 -24.60 -11.19
C LYS A 42 -1.05 -24.06 -10.08
N TRP A 43 -1.22 -22.80 -9.69
CA TRP A 43 -0.42 -22.19 -8.63
C TRP A 43 -1.01 -22.36 -7.22
N ARG A 44 -2.12 -23.10 -7.07
CA ARG A 44 -2.80 -23.38 -5.78
C ARG A 44 -3.12 -22.09 -5.01
N VAL A 45 -3.65 -21.09 -5.71
CA VAL A 45 -4.10 -19.81 -5.15
C VAL A 45 -5.58 -19.57 -5.45
N ASP A 46 -6.19 -18.61 -4.75
CA ASP A 46 -7.56 -18.20 -5.04
C ASP A 46 -7.64 -17.35 -6.32
N ARG A 47 -8.78 -17.37 -7.02
CA ARG A 47 -9.01 -16.51 -8.20
C ARG A 47 -8.84 -15.02 -7.86
N THR A 48 -9.25 -14.60 -6.67
CA THR A 48 -9.06 -13.22 -6.22
C THR A 48 -7.58 -12.86 -6.14
N THR A 49 -6.71 -13.76 -5.69
CA THR A 49 -5.26 -13.59 -5.71
C THR A 49 -4.74 -13.41 -7.13
N VAL A 50 -5.21 -14.22 -8.08
CA VAL A 50 -4.85 -14.09 -9.51
C VAL A 50 -5.25 -12.72 -10.05
N THR A 51 -6.49 -12.28 -9.80
CA THR A 51 -6.99 -10.98 -10.24
C THR A 51 -6.17 -9.83 -9.64
N THR A 52 -5.85 -9.90 -8.33
CA THR A 52 -5.02 -8.89 -7.66
C THR A 52 -3.62 -8.83 -8.25
N ILE A 53 -2.97 -9.97 -8.48
CA ILE A 53 -1.64 -10.01 -9.12
C ILE A 53 -1.67 -9.35 -10.50
N CYS A 54 -2.66 -9.70 -11.34
CA CYS A 54 -2.77 -9.14 -12.68
C CYS A 54 -3.04 -7.62 -12.65
N ARG A 55 -3.86 -7.17 -11.70
CA ARG A 55 -4.14 -5.74 -11.50
C ARG A 55 -2.88 -4.99 -11.08
N SER A 56 -2.19 -5.45 -10.03
CA SER A 56 -0.97 -4.81 -9.53
C SER A 56 0.16 -4.81 -10.56
N ALA A 57 0.30 -5.88 -11.35
CA ALA A 57 1.27 -5.93 -12.44
C ALA A 57 0.97 -4.86 -13.51
N LYS A 58 -0.31 -4.70 -13.89
CA LYS A 58 -0.74 -3.67 -14.85
C LYS A 58 -0.53 -2.26 -14.29
N GLU A 59 -0.94 -2.01 -13.05
CA GLU A 59 -0.78 -0.71 -12.37
C GLU A 59 0.70 -0.33 -12.25
N GLY A 60 1.55 -1.26 -11.81
CA GLY A 60 2.99 -1.05 -11.71
C GLY A 60 3.64 -0.77 -13.06
N ALA A 61 3.24 -1.48 -14.11
CA ALA A 61 3.73 -1.22 -15.47
C ALA A 61 3.29 0.16 -15.97
N LEU A 62 2.02 0.54 -15.78
CA LEU A 62 1.52 1.86 -16.18
C LEU A 62 2.20 3.00 -15.40
N ALA A 63 2.44 2.82 -14.10
CA ALA A 63 3.15 3.79 -13.28
C ALA A 63 4.62 3.94 -13.71
N ALA A 64 5.28 2.85 -14.09
CA ALA A 64 6.65 2.91 -14.61
C ALA A 64 6.71 3.56 -16.00
N LEU A 65 5.70 3.31 -16.85
CA LEU A 65 5.64 3.87 -18.20
C LEU A 65 5.18 5.34 -18.24
N SER A 66 4.45 5.82 -17.24
CA SER A 66 4.10 7.24 -17.10
C SER A 66 5.26 8.08 -16.60
N ALA A 67 6.27 7.46 -15.97
CA ALA A 67 7.48 8.15 -15.55
C ALA A 67 8.32 8.60 -16.76
N THR A 68 8.83 9.83 -16.72
CA THR A 68 9.72 10.34 -17.77
C THR A 68 11.08 9.61 -17.72
N PRO A 69 11.54 9.01 -18.84
CA PRO A 69 12.86 8.37 -18.89
C PRO A 69 13.97 9.32 -18.43
N GLY A 70 14.86 8.85 -17.55
CA GLY A 70 16.02 9.60 -17.08
C GLY A 70 15.78 10.47 -15.83
N ARG A 71 14.53 10.70 -15.41
CA ARG A 71 14.23 11.21 -14.07
C ARG A 71 13.69 10.04 -13.25
N PRO A 72 14.31 9.65 -12.12
CA PRO A 72 13.65 8.75 -11.19
C PRO A 72 12.31 9.39 -10.82
N GLY A 73 11.22 8.88 -11.38
CA GLY A 73 9.88 9.32 -11.02
C GLY A 73 9.68 9.00 -9.55
N LYS A 74 9.22 9.98 -8.78
CA LYS A 74 8.83 9.73 -7.39
C LYS A 74 7.59 8.84 -7.42
N SER A 75 7.55 7.77 -6.63
CA SER A 75 6.31 7.01 -6.46
C SER A 75 5.23 7.90 -5.86
N ALA A 76 3.95 7.55 -6.03
CA ALA A 76 2.85 8.30 -5.40
C ALA A 76 3.07 8.44 -3.88
N GLU A 77 3.48 7.36 -3.22
CA GLU A 77 3.83 7.35 -1.80
C GLU A 77 4.99 8.32 -1.46
N GLN A 78 5.97 8.47 -2.35
CA GLN A 78 7.08 9.41 -2.16
C GLN A 78 6.62 10.86 -2.31
N VAL A 79 5.71 11.14 -3.24
CA VAL A 79 5.11 12.48 -3.41
C VAL A 79 4.30 12.84 -2.16
N GLU A 80 3.41 11.96 -1.72
CA GLU A 80 2.61 12.16 -0.51
C GLU A 80 3.49 12.36 0.73
N LEU A 81 4.59 11.58 0.84
CA LEU A 81 5.53 11.71 1.95
C LEU A 81 6.25 13.07 1.96
N GLU A 82 6.59 13.60 0.79
CA GLU A 82 7.22 14.91 0.68
C GLU A 82 6.25 16.04 1.02
N GLU A 83 5.01 15.97 0.55
CA GLU A 83 3.96 16.92 0.89
C GLU A 83 3.70 16.94 2.41
N ALA A 84 3.58 15.77 3.03
CA ALA A 84 3.41 15.65 4.48
C ALA A 84 4.61 16.19 5.26
N ARG A 85 5.84 16.02 4.76
CA ARG A 85 7.06 16.57 5.37
C ARG A 85 7.09 18.09 5.29
N ALA A 86 6.68 18.66 4.16
CA ALA A 86 6.60 20.11 3.99
C ALA A 86 5.55 20.72 4.94
N GLU A 87 4.39 20.08 5.08
CA GLU A 87 3.37 20.51 6.02
C GLU A 87 3.87 20.42 7.48
N LEU A 88 4.55 19.34 7.85
CA LEU A 88 5.16 19.20 9.18
C LEU A 88 6.18 20.31 9.48
N GLU A 89 6.99 20.69 8.50
CA GLU A 89 7.94 21.80 8.65
C GLU A 89 7.21 23.12 8.90
N GLN A 90 6.18 23.42 8.11
CA GLN A 90 5.37 24.62 8.27
C GLN A 90 4.66 24.67 9.64
N LEU A 91 4.08 23.54 10.07
CA LEU A 91 3.43 23.43 11.37
C LEU A 91 4.44 23.60 12.52
N ARG A 92 5.64 23.01 12.42
CA ARG A 92 6.70 23.19 13.42
C ARG A 92 7.15 24.64 13.55
N ALA A 93 7.30 25.34 12.43
CA ALA A 93 7.65 26.76 12.44
C ALA A 93 6.55 27.59 13.13
N THR A 94 5.29 27.32 12.79
CA THR A 94 4.12 28.01 13.37
C THR A 94 4.01 27.77 14.88
N ILE A 95 4.11 26.51 15.31
CA ILE A 95 4.05 26.14 16.74
C ILE A 95 5.20 26.79 17.51
N THR A 96 6.40 26.85 16.92
CA THR A 96 7.57 27.50 17.54
C THR A 96 7.32 28.98 17.75
N ALA A 97 6.79 29.69 16.73
CA ALA A 97 6.45 31.10 16.84
C ALA A 97 5.40 31.34 17.94
N GLN A 98 4.32 30.54 17.96
CA GLN A 98 3.29 30.61 18.99
C GLN A 98 3.83 30.33 20.40
N ALA A 99 4.72 29.36 20.54
CA ALA A 99 5.34 29.03 21.82
C ALA A 99 6.19 30.20 22.35
N VAL A 100 6.92 30.90 21.47
CA VAL A 100 7.67 32.12 21.82
C VAL A 100 6.71 33.23 22.25
N GLU A 101 5.67 33.53 21.47
CA GLU A 101 4.68 34.55 21.82
C GLU A 101 4.02 34.26 23.17
N LEU A 102 3.62 33.01 23.40
CA LEU A 102 3.02 32.56 24.63
C LEU A 102 3.99 32.61 25.81
N HIS A 103 5.28 32.27 25.61
CA HIS A 103 6.31 32.44 26.63
C HIS A 103 6.49 33.92 27.01
N LEU A 104 6.52 34.83 26.02
CA LEU A 104 6.62 36.27 26.27
C LEU A 104 5.37 36.84 26.95
N TYR A 105 4.19 36.32 26.64
CA TYR A 105 2.93 36.70 27.29
C TYR A 105 2.87 36.19 28.73
N ARG A 106 3.18 34.90 28.96
CA ARG A 106 3.15 34.25 30.28
C ARG A 106 4.31 34.65 31.18
N GLY A 107 5.48 34.97 30.62
CA GLY A 107 6.66 35.43 31.37
C GLY A 107 6.50 36.83 31.99
N LYS A 108 5.43 37.56 31.64
CA LYS A 108 5.02 38.81 32.31
C LYS A 108 4.03 38.59 33.46
N SER A 109 3.49 37.39 33.64
CA SER A 109 2.76 37.01 34.84
C SER A 109 3.77 36.53 35.88
N ARG A 110 4.35 37.49 36.61
CA ARG A 110 5.10 37.21 37.84
C ARG A 110 4.20 36.35 38.73
N TRP A 111 4.78 35.30 39.31
CA TRP A 111 4.22 34.70 40.52
C TRP A 111 3.96 35.83 41.53
N ASP A 112 2.69 36.06 41.84
CA ASP A 112 2.20 36.51 43.15
C ASP A 112 1.38 35.37 43.74
#